data_AF-A0A3R6ZUQ3-F1
#
_entry.id   AF-A0A3R6ZUQ3-F1
#
_cell.length_a   1.000
_cell.length_b   1.000
_cell.length_c   1.000
_cell.angle_alpha   90.00
_cell.angle_beta   90.00
_cell.angle_gamma   90.00
#
_symmetry.space_group_name_H-M   'P 1'
#
loop_
_entity.id
_entity.type
_entity.pdbx_description
1 polymer ?
#
loop_
_entity_poly.entity_id
_entity_poly.type
_entity_poly.pdbx_seq_one_letter_code
_entity_poly.pdbx_strand_id
1 'polypeptide(L)'
;MIYTVLFGIYFIICQIIVSNKKISNFLQSRRASKITLVSVIIIALSIFISSVMNLNYLFPVLVTIFMGSIIFDKYMQIFEKLEKGEKI
;
A
#
# COMPACT_ATOMS: atom_id res chain seq x y z
N MET A 1 4.21 2.81 -22.97
CA MET A 1 5.55 2.46 -22.42
C MET A 1 6.03 3.46 -21.38
N ILE A 2 6.08 4.77 -21.64
CA ILE A 2 6.61 5.77 -20.67
C ILE A 2 5.86 5.74 -19.33
N TYR A 3 4.52 5.72 -19.34
CA TYR A 3 3.72 5.65 -18.11
C TYR A 3 3.99 4.39 -17.27
N THR A 4 4.21 3.26 -17.92
CA THR A 4 4.52 1.98 -17.26
C THR A 4 5.85 2.04 -16.52
N VAL A 5 6.86 2.66 -17.13
CA VAL A 5 8.17 2.89 -16.50
C VAL A 5 8.03 3.84 -15.31
N LEU A 6 7.24 4.92 -15.44
CA LEU A 6 6.98 5.85 -14.35
C LEU A 6 6.31 5.16 -13.14
N PHE A 7 5.31 4.31 -13.40
CA PHE A 7 4.64 3.54 -12.34
C PHE A 7 5.57 2.53 -11.68
N GLY A 8 6.47 1.90 -12.45
CA GLY A 8 7.49 1.02 -11.89
C GLY A 8 8.44 1.74 -10.94
N ILE A 9 8.94 2.92 -11.33
CA ILE A 9 9.79 3.75 -10.47
C ILE A 9 9.01 4.20 -9.23
N TYR A 10 7.77 4.64 -9.39
CA TYR A 10 6.91 5.04 -8.28
C TYR A 10 6.66 3.88 -7.29
N PHE A 11 6.43 2.67 -7.79
CA PHE A 11 6.29 1.48 -6.96
C PHE A 11 7.54 1.22 -6.11
N ILE A 12 8.73 1.28 -6.71
CA ILE A 12 10.01 1.11 -5.98
C ILE A 12 10.15 2.16 -4.87
N ILE A 13 9.84 3.43 -5.17
CA ILE A 13 9.89 4.51 -4.18
C ILE A 13 8.89 4.25 -3.04
N CYS A 14 7.66 3.85 -3.37
CA CYS A 14 6.65 3.49 -2.38
C CYS A 14 7.13 2.35 -1.49
N GLN A 15 7.75 1.33 -2.07
CA GLN A 15 8.26 0.19 -1.33
C GLN A 15 9.40 0.58 -0.37
N ILE A 16 10.32 1.45 -0.80
CA ILE A 16 11.38 2.00 0.06
C ILE A 16 10.78 2.81 1.22
N ILE A 17 9.78 3.64 0.95
CA ILE A 17 9.13 4.47 1.97
C ILE A 17 8.39 3.59 2.99
N VAL A 18 7.62 2.62 2.51
CA VAL A 18 6.82 1.73 3.37
C VAL A 18 7.71 0.80 4.19
N SER A 19 8.78 0.28 3.59
CA SER A 19 9.77 -0.58 4.27
C SER A 19 10.61 0.18 5.30
N ASN A 20 10.49 1.50 5.40
CA ASN A 20 11.21 2.27 6.40
C ASN A 20 10.74 1.89 7.81
N LYS A 21 11.69 1.69 8.75
CA LYS A 21 11.44 1.14 10.10
C LYS A 21 10.30 1.83 10.85
N LYS A 22 10.11 3.14 10.63
CA LYS A 22 9.05 3.92 11.31
C LYS A 22 7.65 3.54 10.83
N ILE A 23 7.46 3.36 9.52
CA ILE A 23 6.18 2.96 8.91
C ILE A 23 5.94 1.47 9.14
N SER A 24 6.97 0.64 8.97
CA SER A 24 6.95 -0.78 9.30
C SER A 24 6.49 -1.03 10.75
N ASN A 25 7.07 -0.35 11.75
CA ASN A 25 6.65 -0.51 13.15
C ASN A 25 5.20 -0.08 13.40
N PHE A 26 4.75 1.01 12.75
CA PHE A 26 3.35 1.45 12.83
C PHE A 26 2.40 0.41 12.22
N LEU A 27 2.79 -0.19 11.09
CA LEU A 27 2.06 -1.29 10.45
C LEU A 27 2.05 -2.53 11.31
N GLN A 28 3.16 -2.90 11.96
CA GLN A 28 3.24 -4.04 12.87
C GLN A 28 2.25 -3.96 14.03
N SER A 29 2.08 -2.76 14.61
CA SER A 29 1.17 -2.53 15.74
C SER A 29 -0.32 -2.74 15.42
N ARG A 30 -0.72 -2.73 14.14
CA ARG A 30 -2.11 -2.87 13.71
C ARG A 30 -2.38 -4.26 13.13
N ARG A 31 -3.61 -4.75 13.29
CA ARG A 31 -4.06 -6.01 12.66
C ARG A 31 -4.06 -5.86 11.13
N ALA A 32 -3.59 -6.88 10.42
CA ALA A 32 -3.58 -6.92 8.97
C ALA A 32 -4.97 -6.64 8.37
N SER A 33 -6.01 -7.24 8.94
CA SER A 33 -7.40 -7.03 8.51
C SER A 33 -7.82 -5.57 8.53
N LYS A 34 -7.43 -4.81 9.57
CA LYS A 34 -7.73 -3.38 9.67
C LYS A 34 -6.97 -2.57 8.62
N ILE A 35 -5.71 -2.92 8.34
CA ILE A 35 -4.90 -2.24 7.32
C ILE A 35 -5.52 -2.47 5.94
N THR A 36 -5.81 -3.72 5.59
CA THR A 36 -6.45 -4.07 4.31
C THR A 36 -7.80 -3.36 4.14
N LEU A 37 -8.64 -3.34 5.18
CA LEU A 37 -9.95 -2.70 5.12
C LEU A 37 -9.84 -1.18 4.92
N VAL A 38 -8.95 -0.52 5.67
CA VAL A 38 -8.69 0.92 5.50
C VAL A 38 -8.13 1.23 4.11
N SER A 39 -7.20 0.41 3.61
CA SER A 39 -6.65 0.57 2.26
C SER A 39 -7.72 0.44 1.18
N VAL A 40 -8.63 -0.53 1.30
CA VAL A 40 -9.76 -0.69 0.36
C VAL A 40 -10.70 0.52 0.40
N ILE A 41 -11.01 1.03 1.60
CA ILE A 41 -11.83 2.24 1.75
C ILE A 41 -11.14 3.44 1.10
N ILE A 42 -9.83 3.62 1.30
CA ILE A 42 -9.11 4.76 0.72
C ILE A 42 -9.04 4.65 -0.80
N ILE A 43 -8.86 3.45 -1.36
CA ILE A 43 -8.90 3.23 -2.81
C ILE A 43 -10.30 3.58 -3.34
N ALA A 44 -11.37 3.09 -2.71
CA ALA A 44 -12.74 3.38 -3.11
C ALA A 44 -13.05 4.89 -3.05
N LEU A 45 -12.62 5.58 -1.98
CA LEU A 45 -12.74 7.03 -1.85
C LEU A 45 -11.94 7.76 -2.93
N SER A 46 -10.74 7.29 -3.28
CA SER A 46 -9.91 7.94 -4.31
C SER A 46 -10.55 7.89 -5.70
N ILE A 47 -11.26 6.78 -6.00
CA ILE A 47 -12.03 6.60 -7.23
C ILE A 47 -13.23 7.55 -7.21
N PHE A 48 -13.97 7.60 -6.09
CA PHE A 48 -15.12 8.50 -5.95
C PHE A 48 -14.73 9.97 -6.10
N ILE A 49 -13.66 10.40 -5.42
CA ILE A 49 -13.14 11.78 -5.50
C ILE A 49 -12.67 12.08 -6.92
N SER A 50 -11.99 11.16 -7.59
CA SER A 50 -11.55 11.39 -8.97
C SER A 50 -12.72 11.54 -9.93
N SER A 51 -13.78 10.75 -9.73
CA SER A 51 -15.01 10.86 -10.52
C SER A 51 -15.74 12.19 -10.29
N VAL A 52 -15.77 12.69 -9.05
CA VAL A 52 -16.45 13.96 -8.72
C VAL A 52 -15.64 15.18 -9.22
N MET A 53 -14.32 15.12 -9.12
CA MET A 53 -13.44 16.24 -9.50
C MET A 53 -13.00 16.22 -10.96
N ASN A 54 -13.47 15.26 -11.78
CA ASN A 54 -12.96 14.99 -13.14
C ASN A 54 -11.42 14.88 -13.18
N LEU A 55 -10.83 14.37 -12.09
CA LEU A 55 -9.39 14.13 -12.03
C LEU A 55 -9.07 12.91 -12.87
N ASN A 56 -7.96 13.00 -13.60
CA ASN A 56 -7.50 11.95 -14.48
C ASN A 56 -7.26 10.64 -13.70
N TYR A 57 -7.49 9.49 -14.34
CA TYR A 57 -7.37 8.14 -13.75
C TYR A 57 -5.99 7.82 -13.16
N LEU A 58 -5.00 8.70 -13.34
CA LEU A 58 -3.68 8.61 -12.72
C LEU A 58 -3.75 8.66 -11.19
N PHE A 59 -4.62 9.49 -10.60
CA PHE A 59 -4.71 9.64 -9.14
C PHE A 59 -5.11 8.33 -8.43
N PRO A 60 -6.20 7.65 -8.80
CA PRO A 60 -6.58 6.40 -8.15
C PRO A 60 -5.56 5.28 -8.40
N VAL A 61 -4.87 5.29 -9.54
CA VAL A 61 -3.79 4.34 -9.82
C VAL A 61 -2.62 4.52 -8.86
N LEU A 62 -2.17 5.76 -8.62
CA LEU A 62 -1.09 6.04 -7.66
C LEU A 62 -1.50 5.63 -6.23
N VAL A 63 -2.71 5.96 -5.82
CA VAL A 63 -3.24 5.55 -4.50
C VAL A 63 -3.29 4.03 -4.36
N THR A 64 -3.72 3.34 -5.41
CA THR A 64 -3.77 1.87 -5.44
C THR A 64 -2.38 1.25 -5.30
N ILE A 65 -1.39 1.77 -6.03
CA ILE A 65 0.01 1.31 -5.95
C ILE A 65 0.56 1.51 -4.54
N PHE A 66 0.33 2.67 -3.95
CA PHE A 66 0.80 2.99 -2.60
C PHE A 66 0.15 2.10 -1.54
N MET A 67 -1.18 1.97 -1.57
CA MET A 67 -1.93 1.11 -0.64
C MET A 67 -1.60 -0.37 -0.81
N GLY A 68 -1.40 -0.83 -2.05
CA GLY A 68 -0.92 -2.18 -2.34
C GLY A 68 0.45 -2.46 -1.73
N SER A 69 1.37 -1.48 -1.82
CA SER A 69 2.70 -1.59 -1.20
C SER A 69 2.62 -1.71 0.32
N ILE A 70 1.72 -0.97 0.97
CA ILE A 70 1.46 -1.05 2.41
C ILE A 70 0.94 -2.43 2.82
N ILE A 71 -0.02 -2.97 2.07
CA ILE A 71 -0.57 -4.30 2.32
C ILE A 71 0.54 -5.35 2.16
N PHE A 72 1.30 -5.27 1.08
CA PHE A 72 2.38 -6.20 0.78
C PHE A 72 3.42 -6.26 1.90
N ASP A 73 3.92 -5.11 2.35
CA ASP A 73 4.90 -5.02 3.45
C ASP A 73 4.35 -5.63 4.76
N LYS A 74 3.07 -5.37 5.08
CA LYS A 74 2.44 -5.94 6.27
C LYS A 74 2.34 -7.47 6.22
N TYR A 75 1.96 -8.04 5.08
CA TYR A 75 1.90 -9.49 4.90
C TYR A 75 3.29 -10.11 4.89
N MET A 76 4.28 -9.44 4.30
CA MET A 76 5.67 -9.90 4.32
C MET A 76 6.20 -10.00 5.75
N GLN A 77 5.93 -9.00 6.59
CA GLN A 77 6.32 -9.03 8.01
C GLN A 77 5.63 -10.15 8.80
N ILE A 78 4.37 -10.46 8.50
CA ILE A 78 3.67 -11.59 9.12
C ILE A 78 4.30 -12.91 8.67
N PHE A 79 4.64 -13.02 7.39
CA PHE A 79 5.30 -14.18 6.84
C PHE A 79 6.70 -14.41 7.46
N GLU A 80 7.50 -13.35 7.62
CA GLU A 80 8.79 -13.45 8.32
C GLU A 80 8.64 -13.88 9.79
N LYS A 81 7.57 -13.44 10.48
CA LYS A 81 7.29 -13.89 11.85
C LYS A 81 6.91 -15.37 11.90
N LEU A 82 6.10 -15.82 10.94
CA LEU A 82 5.77 -17.23 10.77
C LEU A 82 7.00 -18.10 10.49
N GLU A 83 7.90 -17.65 9.59
CA GLU A 83 9.15 -18.36 9.29
C GLU A 83 10.07 -18.45 10.52
N LYS A 84 10.04 -17.44 11.40
CA LYS A 84 10.76 -17.46 12.68
C LYS A 84 10.08 -18.30 13.77
N GLY A 85 8.93 -18.91 13.47
CA GLY A 85 8.18 -19.75 14.41
C GLY A 85 7.36 -18.96 15.44
N GLU A 86 7.19 -17.65 15.27
CA GLU A 86 6.34 -16.84 16.13
C GLU A 86 4.85 -17.08 15.81
N LYS A 87 4.02 -17.33 16.83
CA LYS A 87 2.56 -17.43 16.67
C LYS A 87 1.97 -16.02 16.47
N ILE A 88 1.18 -15.86 15.40
CA ILE A 88 0.48 -14.62 15.01
C ILE A 88 -0.71 -14.33 15.92
#